data_AF-A0A935ICU3-F1
#
_entry.id   AF-A0A935ICU3-F1
#
_cell.length_a   1.000
_cell.length_b   1.000
_cell.length_c   1.000
_cell.angle_alpha   90.00
_cell.angle_beta   90.00
_cell.angle_gamma   90.00
#
_symmetry.space_group_name_H-M   'P 1'
#
loop_
_entity.id
_entity.type
_entity.pdbx_description
1 polymer ?
#
loop_
_entity_poly.entity_id
_entity_poly.type
_entity_poly.pdbx_seq_one_letter_code
_entity_poly.pdbx_strand_id
1 'polypeptide(L)'
;MDKASDWQFTKRFRRSGFGWRASRLASKRIAEALAEIRAVDRRDPLHAADGAVRFLVKLSPALEQVDSSSGALGNAAHAAVDALVPIISQAPSDEATREGWLDQLFEAIQNDDPPYLESLDDRWGELCATPEIASRWADRLTDFVQHVNAERRRGQYAFTRSDSLCYSALFSAGRHDELTRLIGGDPRPMWRDLLWVGRVKVARGEIDEAIEFMAKSVGPWTPTAGLARFAEGVLLHAGRRTEAYEKYSLEANRAATYLATFRLIAGKYPEIDPDRLLSDLIATTQGEEGKWFATAKTLKRFELAMQLAWKSPCDPKTLIRAARDNICKAPSFAAEVALAALHWVCQGRGYELTSLDVQMAYRLAQEAGDALGQADRVALRIQTMLRPTTREVRWVREMLGIPASLEVDTP
;
A
#
# COMPACT_ATOMS: atom_id res chain seq x y z
N MET A 1 -15.76 -39.15 -13.08
CA MET A 1 -14.85 -38.82 -14.21
C MET A 1 -15.69 -38.06 -15.25
N ASP A 2 -15.12 -37.00 -15.82
CA ASP A 2 -15.69 -36.07 -16.85
C ASP A 2 -16.24 -34.69 -16.44
N LYS A 3 -15.39 -33.85 -15.82
CA LYS A 3 -15.36 -32.37 -16.06
C LYS A 3 -13.93 -31.81 -15.98
N ALA A 4 -12.94 -32.55 -16.46
CA ALA A 4 -11.54 -32.11 -16.40
C ALA A 4 -11.19 -30.97 -17.39
N SER A 5 -12.11 -30.52 -18.27
CA SER A 5 -11.81 -29.68 -19.45
C SER A 5 -12.41 -28.26 -19.51
N ASP A 6 -13.18 -27.78 -18.53
CA ASP A 6 -14.06 -26.61 -18.78
C ASP A 6 -13.45 -25.22 -18.55
N TRP A 7 -12.31 -25.12 -17.86
CA TRP A 7 -11.69 -23.83 -17.55
C TRP A 7 -10.64 -23.42 -18.59
N GLN A 8 -10.87 -22.33 -19.32
CA GLN A 8 -9.95 -21.81 -20.33
C GLN A 8 -8.61 -21.40 -19.73
N PHE A 9 -8.60 -20.84 -18.51
CA PHE A 9 -7.35 -20.49 -17.85
C PHE A 9 -6.40 -21.69 -17.68
N THR A 10 -6.91 -22.92 -17.55
CA THR A 10 -6.05 -24.11 -17.35
C THR A 10 -5.12 -24.39 -18.53
N LYS A 11 -5.55 -23.99 -19.74
CA LYS A 11 -4.71 -24.09 -20.95
C LYS A 11 -3.58 -23.07 -20.96
N ARG A 12 -3.77 -21.94 -20.26
CA ARG A 12 -2.85 -20.79 -20.18
C ARG A 12 -1.88 -20.90 -19.01
N PHE A 13 -2.34 -21.42 -17.87
CA PHE A 13 -1.53 -21.65 -16.65
C PHE A 13 -1.00 -23.09 -16.63
N ARG A 14 -0.06 -23.36 -17.54
CA ARG A 14 0.77 -24.58 -17.52
C ARG A 14 2.05 -24.29 -16.74
N ARG A 15 2.64 -25.33 -16.14
CA ARG A 15 3.93 -25.20 -15.46
C ARG A 15 4.97 -24.58 -16.39
N SER A 16 5.70 -23.59 -15.89
CA SER A 16 6.66 -22.78 -16.65
C SER A 16 6.07 -22.18 -17.95
N GLY A 17 4.76 -21.95 -18.00
CA GLY A 17 4.04 -21.55 -19.21
C GLY A 17 4.28 -20.11 -19.64
N PHE A 18 4.92 -19.30 -18.79
CA PHE A 18 5.26 -17.91 -19.04
C PHE A 18 6.79 -17.74 -19.07
N GLY A 19 7.29 -16.98 -20.04
CA GLY A 19 8.73 -16.67 -20.13
C GLY A 19 9.15 -15.55 -19.17
N TRP A 20 10.47 -15.39 -18.98
CA TRP A 20 11.09 -14.40 -18.07
C TRP A 20 10.49 -12.99 -18.12
N ARG A 21 10.26 -12.43 -19.32
CA ARG A 21 9.74 -11.06 -19.51
C ARG A 21 8.22 -10.96 -19.53
N ALA A 22 7.50 -12.02 -19.16
CA ALA A 22 6.06 -12.12 -19.36
C ALA A 22 5.20 -11.53 -18.23
N SER A 23 5.78 -10.80 -17.27
CA SER A 23 5.07 -10.23 -16.11
C SER A 23 3.74 -9.54 -16.48
N ARG A 24 3.74 -8.63 -17.46
CA ARG A 24 2.52 -7.96 -17.95
C ARG A 24 1.49 -8.93 -18.53
N LEU A 25 1.92 -9.93 -19.28
CA LEU A 25 1.04 -10.92 -19.88
C LEU A 25 0.44 -11.83 -18.80
N ALA A 26 1.26 -12.30 -17.85
CA ALA A 26 0.84 -13.08 -16.71
C ALA A 26 -0.22 -12.35 -15.88
N SER A 27 0.01 -11.08 -15.50
CA SER A 27 -0.99 -10.27 -14.80
C SER A 27 -2.30 -10.15 -15.57
N LYS A 28 -2.25 -9.99 -16.90
CA LYS A 28 -3.45 -9.99 -17.74
C LYS A 28 -4.17 -11.34 -17.71
N ARG A 29 -3.45 -12.46 -17.77
CA ARG A 29 -4.05 -13.80 -17.72
C ARG A 29 -4.66 -14.12 -16.36
N ILE A 30 -4.08 -13.60 -15.27
CA ILE A 30 -4.67 -13.69 -13.92
C ILE A 30 -6.02 -12.99 -13.92
N ALA A 31 -6.10 -11.75 -14.42
CA ALA A 31 -7.35 -10.99 -14.49
C ALA A 31 -8.42 -11.70 -15.35
N GLU A 32 -8.02 -12.33 -16.46
CA GLU A 32 -8.93 -13.12 -17.30
C GLU A 32 -9.46 -14.36 -16.57
N ALA A 33 -8.62 -15.09 -15.83
CA ALA A 33 -9.04 -16.24 -15.03
C ALA A 33 -10.01 -15.84 -13.91
N LEU A 34 -9.75 -14.73 -13.23
CA LEU A 34 -10.66 -14.19 -12.22
C LEU A 34 -12.02 -13.80 -12.82
N ALA A 35 -12.03 -13.18 -14.00
CA ALA A 35 -13.27 -12.85 -14.69
C ALA A 35 -14.07 -14.10 -15.10
N GLU A 36 -13.37 -15.14 -15.57
CA GLU A 36 -13.95 -16.44 -15.91
C GLU A 36 -14.62 -17.09 -14.68
N ILE A 37 -13.91 -17.19 -13.55
CA ILE A 37 -14.42 -17.80 -12.31
C ILE A 37 -15.62 -17.02 -11.76
N ARG A 38 -15.53 -15.69 -11.69
CA ARG A 38 -16.62 -14.82 -11.21
C ARG A 38 -17.88 -14.89 -12.09
N ALA A 39 -17.73 -15.18 -13.37
CA ALA A 39 -18.89 -15.35 -14.26
C ALA A 39 -19.68 -16.62 -13.93
N VAL A 40 -18.99 -17.67 -13.49
CA VAL A 40 -19.61 -18.95 -13.08
C VAL A 40 -20.19 -18.86 -11.66
N ASP A 41 -19.51 -18.18 -10.74
CA ASP A 41 -19.87 -18.06 -9.33
C ASP A 41 -21.34 -17.70 -9.08
N ARG A 42 -21.89 -16.78 -9.89
CA ARG A 42 -23.30 -16.35 -9.77
C ARG A 42 -24.32 -17.44 -10.08
N ARG A 43 -23.92 -18.50 -10.79
CA ARG A 43 -24.79 -19.57 -11.30
C ARG A 43 -24.51 -20.91 -10.65
N ASP A 44 -23.23 -21.21 -10.43
CA ASP A 44 -22.74 -22.45 -9.86
C ASP A 44 -21.55 -22.16 -8.92
N PRO A 45 -21.82 -21.79 -7.65
CA PRO A 45 -20.78 -21.45 -6.68
C PRO A 45 -19.83 -22.61 -6.38
N LEU A 46 -20.32 -23.86 -6.40
CA LEU A 46 -19.49 -25.04 -6.19
C LEU A 46 -18.47 -25.21 -7.31
N HIS A 47 -18.94 -25.11 -8.56
CA HIS A 47 -18.03 -25.18 -9.70
C HIS A 47 -17.04 -24.02 -9.71
N ALA A 48 -17.47 -22.82 -9.33
CA ALA A 48 -16.57 -21.66 -9.23
C ALA A 48 -15.50 -21.84 -8.14
N ALA A 49 -15.84 -22.42 -6.99
CA ALA A 49 -14.88 -22.76 -5.94
C ALA A 49 -13.87 -23.83 -6.40
N ASP A 50 -14.33 -24.89 -7.07
CA ASP A 50 -13.45 -25.87 -7.75
C ASP A 50 -12.48 -25.18 -8.71
N GLY A 51 -13.00 -24.25 -9.53
CA GLY A 51 -12.22 -23.45 -10.45
C GLY A 51 -11.19 -22.56 -9.75
N ALA A 52 -11.57 -21.92 -8.66
CA ALA A 52 -10.71 -21.07 -7.83
C ALA A 52 -9.56 -21.88 -7.22
N VAL A 53 -9.85 -23.02 -6.59
CA VAL A 53 -8.84 -23.95 -6.06
C VAL A 53 -7.88 -24.38 -7.17
N ARG A 54 -8.42 -24.82 -8.31
CA ARG A 54 -7.61 -25.27 -9.45
C ARG A 54 -6.75 -24.15 -10.05
N PHE A 55 -7.22 -22.91 -10.01
CA PHE A 55 -6.43 -21.75 -10.44
C PHE A 55 -5.28 -21.47 -9.49
N LEU A 56 -5.54 -21.43 -8.18
CA LEU A 56 -4.53 -21.18 -7.15
C LEU A 56 -3.43 -22.24 -7.16
N VAL A 57 -3.79 -23.53 -7.25
CA VAL A 57 -2.83 -24.64 -7.41
C VAL A 57 -1.93 -24.47 -8.63
N LYS A 58 -2.43 -23.85 -9.70
CA LYS A 58 -1.68 -23.64 -10.95
C LYS A 58 -0.89 -22.34 -10.99
N LEU A 59 -1.12 -21.43 -10.05
CA LEU A 59 -0.62 -20.06 -10.12
C LEU A 59 0.89 -20.03 -10.03
N SER A 60 1.45 -20.50 -8.91
CA SER A 60 2.88 -20.46 -8.66
C SER A 60 3.69 -21.28 -9.69
N PRO A 61 3.34 -22.55 -9.99
CA PRO A 61 4.08 -23.33 -10.98
C PRO A 61 4.07 -22.73 -12.39
N ALA A 62 3.03 -21.99 -12.77
CA ALA A 62 2.98 -21.32 -14.07
C ALA A 62 3.90 -20.09 -14.14
N LEU A 63 4.10 -19.41 -13.00
CA LEU A 63 4.81 -18.14 -12.90
C LEU A 63 6.27 -18.27 -12.45
N GLU A 64 6.72 -19.48 -12.10
CA GLU A 64 8.06 -19.75 -11.52
C GLU A 64 9.24 -19.20 -12.35
N GLN A 65 9.07 -19.04 -13.67
CA GLN A 65 10.12 -18.52 -14.57
C GLN A 65 10.04 -17.01 -14.84
N VAL A 66 9.03 -16.31 -14.30
CA VAL A 66 8.76 -14.90 -14.62
C VAL A 66 9.52 -13.98 -13.67
N ASP A 67 10.16 -12.95 -14.21
CA ASP A 67 10.74 -11.88 -13.40
C ASP A 67 9.65 -11.05 -12.71
N SER A 68 9.52 -11.23 -11.40
CA SER A 68 8.56 -10.55 -10.54
C SER A 68 9.15 -9.38 -9.75
N SER A 69 10.42 -9.02 -10.00
CA SER A 69 11.16 -7.99 -9.22
C SER A 69 10.49 -6.61 -9.18
N SER A 70 9.71 -6.25 -10.21
CA SER A 70 8.91 -5.01 -10.24
C SER A 70 7.76 -4.96 -9.21
N GLY A 71 7.43 -6.08 -8.57
CA GLY A 71 6.30 -6.23 -7.63
C GLY A 71 4.92 -6.25 -8.29
N ALA A 72 4.79 -5.85 -9.55
CA ALA A 72 3.49 -5.81 -10.24
C ALA A 72 2.82 -7.18 -10.38
N LEU A 73 3.60 -8.24 -10.65
CA LEU A 73 3.09 -9.60 -10.73
C LEU A 73 2.68 -10.15 -9.37
N GLY A 74 3.51 -9.92 -8.34
CA GLY A 74 3.20 -10.29 -6.95
C GLY A 74 1.89 -9.64 -6.49
N ASN A 75 1.71 -8.33 -6.74
CA ASN A 75 0.46 -7.62 -6.43
C ASN A 75 -0.75 -8.21 -7.15
N ALA A 76 -0.59 -8.63 -8.42
CA ALA A 76 -1.67 -9.24 -9.18
C ALA A 76 -2.03 -10.64 -8.64
N ALA A 77 -1.04 -11.44 -8.25
CA ALA A 77 -1.24 -12.74 -7.62
C ALA A 77 -1.92 -12.62 -6.25
N HIS A 78 -1.43 -11.71 -5.40
CA HIS A 78 -2.02 -11.42 -4.10
C HIS A 78 -3.48 -10.97 -4.23
N ALA A 79 -3.78 -10.03 -5.14
CA ALA A 79 -5.15 -9.60 -5.41
C ALA A 79 -6.05 -10.74 -5.94
N ALA A 80 -5.47 -11.73 -6.62
CA ALA A 80 -6.20 -12.91 -7.07
C ALA A 80 -6.54 -13.85 -5.90
N VAL A 81 -5.60 -14.08 -4.98
CA VAL A 81 -5.86 -14.81 -3.74
C VAL A 81 -6.98 -14.14 -2.94
N ASP A 82 -6.87 -12.83 -2.69
CA ASP A 82 -7.89 -12.06 -1.97
C ASP A 82 -9.28 -12.17 -2.59
N ALA A 83 -9.36 -12.16 -3.92
CA ALA A 83 -10.61 -12.28 -4.65
C ALA A 83 -11.21 -13.69 -4.61
N LEU A 84 -10.39 -14.73 -4.49
CA LEU A 84 -10.82 -16.12 -4.62
C LEU A 84 -11.12 -16.79 -3.29
N VAL A 85 -10.47 -16.37 -2.19
CA VAL A 85 -10.76 -16.95 -0.87
C VAL A 85 -12.25 -16.85 -0.52
N PRO A 86 -12.96 -15.71 -0.68
CA PRO A 86 -14.40 -15.63 -0.40
C PRO A 86 -15.25 -16.56 -1.27
N ILE A 87 -14.86 -16.77 -2.54
CA ILE A 87 -15.57 -17.68 -3.46
C ILE A 87 -15.46 -19.11 -2.94
N ILE A 88 -14.26 -19.51 -2.49
CA ILE A 88 -14.05 -20.84 -1.93
C ILE A 88 -14.76 -20.96 -0.59
N SER A 89 -14.56 -20.02 0.35
CA SER A 89 -15.10 -20.10 1.71
C SER A 89 -16.63 -20.12 1.75
N GLN A 90 -17.30 -19.37 0.87
CA GLN A 90 -18.76 -19.26 0.86
C GLN A 90 -19.48 -20.34 0.04
N ALA A 91 -18.76 -21.15 -0.75
CA ALA A 91 -19.38 -22.18 -1.57
C ALA A 91 -20.03 -23.29 -0.69
N PRO A 92 -21.29 -23.70 -0.98
CA PRO A 92 -22.03 -24.65 -0.15
C PRO A 92 -21.62 -26.10 -0.44
N SER A 93 -20.40 -26.47 -0.05
CA SER A 93 -19.81 -27.79 -0.25
C SER A 93 -20.11 -28.74 0.90
N ASP A 94 -20.19 -30.04 0.60
CA ASP A 94 -20.04 -31.04 1.65
C ASP A 94 -18.60 -31.07 2.20
N GLU A 95 -18.45 -31.74 3.34
CA GLU A 95 -17.20 -31.81 4.09
C GLU A 95 -16.09 -32.51 3.29
N ALA A 96 -16.41 -33.57 2.55
CA ALA A 96 -15.44 -34.33 1.77
C ALA A 96 -14.85 -33.50 0.62
N THR A 97 -15.70 -32.75 -0.09
CA THR A 97 -15.29 -31.82 -1.15
C THR A 97 -14.43 -30.71 -0.57
N ARG A 98 -14.85 -30.16 0.58
CA ARG A 98 -14.12 -29.09 1.27
C ARG A 98 -12.72 -29.53 1.69
N GLU A 99 -12.60 -30.68 2.33
CA GLU A 99 -11.30 -31.26 2.73
C GLU A 99 -10.43 -31.52 1.50
N GLY A 100 -11.00 -32.04 0.41
CA GLY A 100 -10.27 -32.25 -0.84
C GLY A 100 -9.74 -30.95 -1.49
N TRP A 101 -10.44 -29.82 -1.30
CA TRP A 101 -9.92 -28.50 -1.70
C TRP A 101 -8.77 -28.03 -0.81
N LEU A 102 -8.92 -28.19 0.50
CA LEU A 102 -7.90 -27.80 1.47
C LEU A 102 -6.63 -28.63 1.29
N ASP A 103 -6.73 -29.94 1.08
CA ASP A 103 -5.56 -30.79 0.81
C ASP A 103 -4.79 -30.32 -0.44
N GLN A 104 -5.50 -29.99 -1.52
CA GLN A 104 -4.88 -29.45 -2.76
C GLN A 104 -4.21 -28.09 -2.55
N LEU A 105 -4.85 -27.18 -1.82
CA LEU A 105 -4.29 -25.86 -1.52
C LEU A 105 -3.08 -25.98 -0.59
N PHE A 106 -3.14 -26.88 0.39
CA PHE A 106 -2.04 -27.15 1.31
C PHE A 106 -0.82 -27.64 0.54
N GLU A 107 -0.98 -28.62 -0.35
CA GLU A 107 0.10 -29.09 -1.22
C GLU A 107 0.68 -27.95 -2.10
N ALA A 108 -0.19 -27.08 -2.64
CA ALA A 108 0.25 -25.94 -3.44
C ALA A 108 1.08 -24.93 -2.63
N ILE A 109 0.70 -24.63 -1.38
CA ILE A 109 1.44 -23.77 -0.46
C ILE A 109 2.81 -24.36 -0.13
N GLN A 110 2.87 -25.67 0.16
CA GLN A 110 4.13 -26.34 0.46
C GLN A 110 5.12 -26.27 -0.72
N ASN A 111 4.61 -26.30 -1.95
CA ASN A 111 5.38 -26.22 -3.19
C ASN A 111 5.47 -24.80 -3.79
N ASP A 112 5.06 -23.77 -3.05
CA ASP A 112 5.00 -22.39 -3.55
C ASP A 112 6.40 -21.79 -3.66
N ASP A 113 6.85 -21.56 -4.89
CA ASP A 113 8.15 -20.98 -5.22
C ASP A 113 8.14 -20.35 -6.63
N PRO A 114 8.25 -19.02 -6.78
CA PRO A 114 8.24 -17.98 -5.73
C PRO A 114 6.91 -17.93 -4.94
N PRO A 115 6.88 -17.37 -3.72
CA PRO A 115 5.75 -17.46 -2.80
C PRO A 115 4.57 -16.55 -3.22
N TYR A 116 3.73 -17.00 -4.14
CA TYR A 116 2.55 -16.26 -4.62
C TYR A 116 1.26 -16.56 -3.83
N LEU A 117 1.27 -17.61 -3.01
CA LEU A 117 0.14 -18.15 -2.27
C LEU A 117 0.26 -17.91 -0.75
N GLU A 118 1.35 -17.33 -0.25
CA GLU A 118 1.62 -17.12 1.20
C GLU A 118 0.46 -16.45 1.96
N SER A 119 -0.34 -15.60 1.31
CA SER A 119 -1.51 -14.98 1.95
C SER A 119 -2.66 -15.94 2.24
N LEU A 120 -2.64 -17.17 1.71
CA LEU A 120 -3.60 -18.21 2.06
C LEU A 120 -3.42 -18.71 3.49
N ASP A 121 -2.18 -18.70 4.01
CA ASP A 121 -1.86 -19.23 5.33
C ASP A 121 -2.67 -18.49 6.40
N ASP A 122 -2.68 -17.15 6.33
CA ASP A 122 -3.43 -16.31 7.26
C ASP A 122 -4.96 -16.45 7.12
N ARG A 123 -5.44 -16.92 5.97
CA ARG A 123 -6.86 -17.07 5.62
C ARG A 123 -7.37 -18.51 5.75
N TRP A 124 -6.53 -19.44 6.20
CA TRP A 124 -6.86 -20.87 6.19
C TRP A 124 -8.13 -21.23 6.95
N GLY A 125 -8.32 -20.64 8.12
CA GLY A 125 -9.50 -20.88 8.94
C GLY A 125 -10.80 -20.42 8.28
N GLU A 126 -10.76 -19.40 7.41
CA GLU A 126 -11.91 -19.02 6.59
C GLU A 126 -12.17 -20.05 5.49
N LEU A 127 -11.12 -20.56 4.85
CA LEU A 127 -11.24 -21.61 3.83
C LEU A 127 -11.83 -22.90 4.40
N CYS A 128 -11.61 -23.18 5.68
CA CYS A 128 -12.20 -24.31 6.40
C CYS A 128 -13.74 -24.24 6.47
N ALA A 129 -14.33 -23.04 6.37
CA ALA A 129 -15.76 -22.72 6.40
C ALA A 129 -16.54 -23.10 7.69
N THR A 130 -16.09 -24.11 8.45
CA THR A 130 -16.70 -24.58 9.69
C THR A 130 -15.67 -24.74 10.81
N PRO A 131 -16.04 -24.53 12.07
CA PRO A 131 -15.15 -24.78 13.22
C PRO A 131 -14.66 -26.22 13.29
N GLU A 132 -15.45 -27.20 12.85
CA GLU A 132 -15.13 -28.63 12.89
C GLU A 132 -13.98 -28.98 11.92
N ILE A 133 -14.08 -28.51 10.67
CA ILE A 133 -13.00 -28.67 9.67
C ILE A 133 -11.74 -27.92 10.15
N ALA A 134 -11.91 -26.69 10.64
CA ALA A 134 -10.81 -25.89 11.17
C ALA A 134 -10.10 -26.60 12.33
N SER A 135 -10.85 -27.23 13.25
CA SER A 135 -10.28 -27.97 14.38
C SER A 135 -9.46 -29.17 13.91
N ARG A 136 -9.92 -29.93 12.91
CA ARG A 136 -9.14 -31.05 12.39
C ARG A 136 -7.86 -30.61 11.70
N TRP A 137 -7.91 -29.52 10.94
CA TRP A 137 -6.70 -28.94 10.34
C TRP A 137 -5.73 -28.44 11.41
N ALA A 138 -6.23 -27.82 12.48
CA ALA A 138 -5.41 -27.48 13.63
C ALA A 138 -4.75 -28.73 14.24
N ASP A 139 -5.50 -29.81 14.47
CA ASP A 139 -4.94 -31.06 15.02
C ASP A 139 -3.83 -31.67 14.13
N ARG A 140 -3.98 -31.60 12.81
CA ARG A 140 -2.96 -32.06 11.86
C ARG A 140 -1.65 -31.27 11.93
N LEU A 141 -1.71 -30.00 12.32
CA LEU A 141 -0.58 -29.06 12.22
C LEU A 141 0.06 -28.73 13.56
N THR A 142 -0.70 -28.80 14.66
CA THR A 142 -0.25 -28.39 16.00
C THR A 142 1.02 -29.14 16.42
N ASP A 143 1.05 -30.46 16.28
CA ASP A 143 2.22 -31.27 16.69
C ASP A 143 3.49 -30.86 15.94
N PHE A 144 3.36 -30.54 14.65
CA PHE A 144 4.47 -30.08 13.83
C PHE A 144 4.97 -28.70 14.27
N VAL A 145 4.07 -27.74 14.51
CA VAL A 145 4.43 -26.40 15.00
C VAL A 145 5.05 -26.48 16.40
N GLN A 146 4.51 -27.33 17.29
CA GLN A 146 5.09 -27.58 18.61
C GLN A 146 6.50 -28.16 18.53
N HIS A 147 6.73 -29.10 17.62
CA HIS A 147 8.05 -29.68 17.38
C HIS A 147 9.04 -28.61 16.91
N VAL A 148 8.67 -27.78 15.93
CA VAL A 148 9.49 -26.65 15.46
C VAL A 148 9.82 -25.68 16.61
N ASN A 149 8.84 -25.33 17.44
CA ASN A 149 9.06 -24.47 18.61
C ASN A 149 9.98 -25.13 19.64
N ALA A 150 9.90 -26.45 19.83
CA ALA A 150 10.78 -27.18 20.73
C ALA A 150 12.23 -27.17 20.23
N GLU A 151 12.48 -27.37 18.94
CA GLU A 151 13.83 -27.28 18.37
C GLU A 151 14.39 -25.85 18.45
N ARG A 152 13.57 -24.82 18.17
CA ARG A 152 13.95 -23.41 18.38
C ARG A 152 14.35 -23.14 19.83
N ARG A 153 13.62 -23.68 20.82
CA ARG A 153 13.96 -23.56 22.25
C ARG A 153 15.31 -24.20 22.60
N ARG A 154 15.71 -25.26 21.88
CA ARG A 154 17.02 -25.89 22.02
C ARG A 154 18.14 -25.11 21.31
N GLY A 155 17.84 -23.96 20.72
CA GLY A 155 18.79 -23.16 19.96
C GLY A 155 19.07 -23.69 18.54
N GLN A 156 18.27 -24.63 18.05
CA GLN A 156 18.40 -25.16 16.69
C GLN A 156 17.63 -24.29 15.70
N TYR A 157 18.13 -24.22 14.47
CA TYR A 157 17.39 -23.62 13.37
C TYR A 157 16.27 -24.57 12.93
N ALA A 158 15.02 -24.14 13.06
CA ALA A 158 13.85 -24.86 12.58
C ALA A 158 12.84 -23.88 11.95
N PHE A 159 12.33 -24.24 10.78
CA PHE A 159 11.44 -23.41 9.96
C PHE A 159 10.25 -24.23 9.48
N THR A 160 9.09 -23.57 9.42
CA THR A 160 7.85 -24.11 8.84
C THR A 160 7.16 -23.01 8.04
N ARG A 161 6.46 -23.39 6.99
CA ARG A 161 5.53 -22.52 6.25
C ARG A 161 4.10 -22.59 6.79
N SER A 162 3.84 -23.52 7.71
CA SER A 162 2.49 -23.89 8.13
C SER A 162 2.09 -23.32 9.51
N ASP A 163 2.92 -22.46 10.11
CA ASP A 163 2.62 -21.84 11.41
C ASP A 163 1.38 -20.94 11.34
N SER A 164 1.35 -20.01 10.39
CA SER A 164 0.24 -19.08 10.19
C SER A 164 -1.06 -19.81 9.80
N LEU A 165 -0.92 -20.90 9.04
CA LEU A 165 -2.00 -21.80 8.64
C LEU A 165 -2.62 -22.52 9.85
N CYS A 166 -1.76 -23.03 10.76
CA CYS A 166 -2.16 -23.60 12.04
C CYS A 166 -2.85 -22.55 12.94
N TYR A 167 -2.31 -21.33 13.00
CA TYR A 167 -2.86 -20.25 13.81
C TYR A 167 -4.25 -19.83 13.33
N SER A 168 -4.43 -19.71 12.01
CA SER A 168 -5.70 -19.40 11.38
C SER A 168 -6.76 -20.48 11.63
N ALA A 169 -6.37 -21.75 11.55
CA ALA A 169 -7.22 -22.89 11.87
C ALA A 169 -7.66 -22.90 13.35
N LEU A 170 -6.72 -22.77 14.29
CA LEU A 170 -7.02 -22.71 15.73
C LEU A 170 -7.95 -21.53 16.07
N PHE A 171 -7.73 -20.36 15.45
CA PHE A 171 -8.57 -19.19 15.66
C PHE A 171 -10.01 -19.43 15.22
N SER A 172 -10.21 -19.99 14.02
CA SER A 172 -11.54 -20.23 13.44
C SER A 172 -12.27 -21.40 14.09
N ALA A 173 -11.53 -22.35 14.67
CA ALA A 173 -12.09 -23.41 15.52
C ALA A 173 -12.50 -22.91 16.93
N GLY A 174 -12.23 -21.64 17.28
CA GLY A 174 -12.49 -21.11 18.62
C GLY A 174 -11.50 -21.59 19.70
N ARG A 175 -10.42 -22.27 19.32
CA ARG A 175 -9.39 -22.83 20.22
C ARG A 175 -8.36 -21.77 20.63
N HIS A 176 -8.85 -20.64 21.13
CA HIS A 176 -8.07 -19.42 21.37
C HIS A 176 -7.00 -19.56 22.46
N ASP A 177 -7.28 -20.33 23.52
CA ASP A 177 -6.30 -20.58 24.59
C ASP A 177 -5.14 -21.43 24.11
N GLU A 178 -5.44 -22.42 23.26
CA GLU A 178 -4.41 -23.26 22.65
C GLU A 178 -3.55 -22.48 21.66
N LEU A 179 -4.18 -21.64 20.82
CA LEU A 179 -3.47 -20.72 19.94
C LEU A 179 -2.49 -19.83 20.72
N THR A 180 -2.97 -19.18 21.77
CA THR A 180 -2.13 -18.30 22.61
C THR A 180 -0.98 -19.07 23.26
N ARG A 181 -1.24 -20.29 23.74
CA ARG A 181 -0.21 -21.17 24.33
C ARG A 181 0.82 -21.63 23.30
N LEU A 182 0.39 -21.96 22.08
CA LEU A 182 1.26 -22.42 21.00
C LEU A 182 2.24 -21.32 20.59
N ILE A 183 1.74 -20.09 20.39
CA ILE A 183 2.55 -18.91 20.10
C ILE A 183 3.48 -18.59 21.27
N GLY A 184 2.99 -18.64 22.51
CA GLY A 184 3.81 -18.43 23.71
C GLY A 184 4.90 -19.49 23.94
N GLY A 185 4.84 -20.62 23.24
CA GLY A 185 5.87 -21.66 23.25
C GLY A 185 7.05 -21.39 22.32
N ASP A 186 6.94 -20.41 21.41
CA ASP A 186 8.07 -19.93 20.60
C ASP A 186 8.95 -19.01 21.46
N PRO A 187 10.28 -19.23 21.54
CA PRO A 187 11.17 -18.36 22.29
C PRO A 187 11.31 -16.96 21.67
N ARG A 188 10.96 -16.78 20.39
CA ARG A 188 11.09 -15.54 19.62
C ARG A 188 9.94 -15.42 18.60
N PRO A 189 8.67 -15.29 19.05
CA PRO A 189 7.55 -15.14 18.14
C PRO A 189 7.73 -13.89 17.29
N MET A 190 7.45 -14.01 15.99
CA MET A 190 7.51 -12.88 15.07
C MET A 190 6.30 -11.97 15.28
N TRP A 191 6.40 -10.72 14.83
CA TRP A 191 5.27 -9.78 14.85
C TRP A 191 3.99 -10.36 14.24
N ARG A 192 4.11 -11.14 13.15
CA ARG A 192 2.98 -11.79 12.49
C ARG A 192 2.28 -12.80 13.39
N ASP A 193 3.03 -13.56 14.18
CA ASP A 193 2.47 -14.54 15.13
C ASP A 193 1.73 -13.80 16.26
N LEU A 194 2.31 -12.71 16.77
CA LEU A 194 1.70 -11.90 17.83
C LEU A 194 0.39 -11.24 17.38
N LEU A 195 0.20 -10.94 16.08
CA LEU A 195 -1.08 -10.47 15.57
C LEU A 195 -2.23 -11.44 15.86
N TRP A 196 -1.97 -12.76 15.90
CA TRP A 196 -2.98 -13.75 16.25
C TRP A 196 -3.40 -13.68 17.72
N VAL A 197 -2.47 -13.40 18.63
CA VAL A 197 -2.81 -13.12 20.04
C VAL A 197 -3.64 -11.84 20.15
N GLY A 198 -3.28 -10.80 19.39
CA GLY A 198 -4.09 -9.59 19.28
C GLY A 198 -5.51 -9.87 18.77
N ARG A 199 -5.65 -10.70 17.73
CA ARG A 199 -6.96 -11.12 17.18
C ARG A 199 -7.78 -11.90 18.22
N VAL A 200 -7.17 -12.78 19.00
CA VAL A 200 -7.84 -13.50 20.10
C VAL A 200 -8.42 -12.52 21.12
N LYS A 201 -7.66 -11.50 21.52
CA LYS A 201 -8.14 -10.46 22.44
C LYS A 201 -9.34 -9.71 21.89
N VAL A 202 -9.28 -9.32 20.61
CA VAL A 202 -10.41 -8.68 19.91
C VAL A 202 -11.64 -9.58 19.89
N ALA A 203 -11.47 -10.88 19.59
CA ALA A 203 -12.56 -11.85 19.58
C ALA A 203 -13.22 -12.03 20.97
N ARG A 204 -12.48 -11.75 22.05
CA ARG A 204 -12.99 -11.74 23.44
C ARG A 204 -13.62 -10.41 23.85
N GLY A 205 -13.61 -9.40 22.98
CA GLY A 205 -14.09 -8.05 23.28
C GLY A 205 -13.08 -7.18 24.05
N GLU A 206 -11.85 -7.66 24.24
CA GLU A 206 -10.74 -6.97 24.93
C GLU A 206 -10.04 -5.98 23.97
N ILE A 207 -10.78 -4.96 23.51
CA ILE A 207 -10.33 -4.06 22.44
C ILE A 207 -9.09 -3.25 22.83
N ASP A 208 -9.12 -2.60 24.00
CA ASP A 208 -8.01 -1.75 24.45
C ASP A 208 -6.80 -2.59 24.82
N GLU A 209 -7.01 -3.74 25.47
CA GLU A 209 -5.95 -4.68 25.82
C GLU A 209 -5.29 -5.30 24.58
N ALA A 210 -6.04 -5.51 23.49
CA ALA A 210 -5.47 -5.96 22.23
C ALA A 210 -4.50 -4.92 21.66
N ILE A 211 -4.89 -3.65 21.66
CA ILE A 211 -4.06 -2.54 21.16
C ILE A 211 -2.84 -2.36 22.07
N GLU A 212 -3.03 -2.39 23.39
CA GLU A 212 -1.94 -2.27 24.36
C GLU A 212 -0.93 -3.42 24.23
N PHE A 213 -1.42 -4.65 24.08
CA PHE A 213 -0.58 -5.83 23.85
C PHE A 213 0.27 -5.67 22.58
N MET A 214 -0.35 -5.27 21.46
CA MET A 214 0.38 -5.06 20.21
C MET A 214 1.37 -3.89 20.32
N ALA A 215 1.01 -2.82 21.03
CA ALA A 215 1.91 -1.68 21.25
C ALA A 215 3.15 -2.10 22.05
N LYS A 216 3.01 -2.92 23.09
CA LYS A 216 4.13 -3.48 23.87
C LYS A 216 4.98 -4.48 23.09
N SER A 217 4.42 -5.06 22.03
CA SER A 217 5.08 -6.04 21.17
C SER A 217 5.92 -5.41 20.05
N VAL A 218 5.89 -4.08 19.91
CA VAL A 218 6.70 -3.36 18.91
C VAL A 218 8.18 -3.42 19.29
N GLY A 219 9.00 -3.93 18.38
CA GLY A 219 10.46 -3.92 18.48
C GLY A 219 11.11 -3.03 17.40
N PRO A 220 12.46 -2.93 17.39
CA PRO A 220 13.22 -2.14 16.40
C PRO A 220 12.95 -2.52 14.93
N TRP A 221 12.46 -3.75 14.71
CA TRP A 221 12.19 -4.31 13.38
C TRP A 221 10.70 -4.32 13.03
N THR A 222 9.83 -3.85 13.91
CA THR A 222 8.38 -3.81 13.68
C THR A 222 8.04 -2.55 12.89
N PRO A 223 7.39 -2.67 11.72
CA PRO A 223 6.88 -1.50 11.01
C PRO A 223 5.82 -0.79 11.86
N THR A 224 6.00 0.50 12.14
CA THR A 224 5.02 1.35 12.83
C THR A 224 3.64 1.30 12.15
N ALA A 225 3.63 1.22 10.82
CA ALA A 225 2.44 1.02 10.01
C ALA A 225 1.68 -0.28 10.35
N GLY A 226 2.37 -1.34 10.77
CA GLY A 226 1.75 -2.61 11.17
C GLY A 226 0.87 -2.46 12.41
N LEU A 227 1.40 -1.82 13.46
CA LEU A 227 0.62 -1.50 14.66
C LEU A 227 -0.55 -0.58 14.33
N ALA A 228 -0.29 0.49 13.56
CA ALA A 228 -1.33 1.46 13.23
C ALA A 228 -2.48 0.81 12.44
N ARG A 229 -2.20 -0.05 11.46
CA ARG A 229 -3.24 -0.79 10.71
C ARG A 229 -4.04 -1.73 11.61
N PHE A 230 -3.38 -2.44 12.52
CA PHE A 230 -4.06 -3.31 13.47
C PHE A 230 -4.99 -2.49 14.38
N ALA A 231 -4.46 -1.47 15.05
CA ALA A 231 -5.22 -0.65 16.00
C ALA A 231 -6.37 0.11 15.31
N GLU A 232 -6.11 0.68 14.13
CA GLU A 232 -7.15 1.35 13.34
C GLU A 232 -8.27 0.36 12.97
N GLY A 233 -7.93 -0.82 12.44
CA GLY A 233 -8.92 -1.83 12.05
C GLY A 233 -9.78 -2.29 13.22
N VAL A 234 -9.16 -2.53 14.38
CA VAL A 234 -9.84 -2.95 15.60
C VAL A 234 -10.78 -1.85 16.12
N LEU A 235 -10.32 -0.60 16.19
CA LEU A 235 -11.16 0.53 16.63
C LEU A 235 -12.34 0.77 15.68
N LEU A 236 -12.11 0.66 14.36
CA LEU A 236 -13.19 0.77 13.37
C LEU A 236 -14.23 -0.34 13.54
N HIS A 237 -13.80 -1.59 13.79
CA HIS A 237 -14.70 -2.70 14.06
C HIS A 237 -15.54 -2.47 15.33
N ALA A 238 -14.93 -1.90 16.38
CA ALA A 238 -15.60 -1.52 17.62
C ALA A 238 -16.45 -0.23 17.51
N GLY A 239 -16.56 0.38 16.32
CA GLY A 239 -17.31 1.64 16.11
C GLY A 239 -16.62 2.90 16.67
N ARG A 240 -15.39 2.80 17.18
CA ARG A 240 -14.58 3.90 17.75
C ARG A 240 -13.87 4.70 16.66
N ARG A 241 -14.64 5.18 15.68
CA ARG A 241 -14.12 5.81 14.45
C ARG A 241 -13.33 7.09 14.71
N THR A 242 -13.79 7.95 15.62
CA THR A 242 -13.09 9.19 15.99
C THR A 242 -11.69 8.90 16.51
N GLU A 243 -11.56 7.92 17.41
CA GLU A 243 -10.27 7.55 17.98
C GLU A 243 -9.35 6.89 16.94
N ALA A 244 -9.90 6.02 16.09
CA ALA A 244 -9.16 5.41 14.98
C ALA A 244 -8.58 6.48 14.05
N TYR A 245 -9.39 7.49 13.75
CA TYR A 245 -9.00 8.65 12.95
C TYR A 245 -7.85 9.42 13.62
N GLU A 246 -8.06 9.89 14.84
CA GLU A 246 -7.15 10.79 15.53
C GLU A 246 -5.79 10.14 15.85
N LYS A 247 -5.77 8.85 16.19
CA LYS A 247 -4.55 8.17 16.65
C LYS A 247 -3.79 7.42 15.56
N TYR A 248 -4.48 6.80 14.61
CA TYR A 248 -3.86 5.79 13.74
C TYR A 248 -4.04 6.02 12.23
N SER A 249 -4.98 6.87 11.81
CA SER A 249 -5.34 6.99 10.38
C SER A 249 -4.17 7.34 9.46
N LEU A 250 -3.30 8.28 9.86
CA LEU A 250 -2.18 8.67 9.03
C LEU A 250 -1.22 7.50 8.80
N GLU A 251 -0.69 6.94 9.88
CA GLU A 251 0.34 5.90 9.81
C GLU A 251 -0.19 4.61 9.17
N ALA A 252 -1.46 4.27 9.43
CA ALA A 252 -2.10 3.09 8.86
C ALA A 252 -2.30 3.18 7.34
N ASN A 253 -2.56 4.38 6.82
CA ASN A 253 -2.98 4.61 5.43
C ASN A 253 -1.94 5.38 4.60
N ARG A 254 -0.66 5.44 5.02
CA ARG A 254 0.42 6.02 4.21
C ARG A 254 0.54 5.30 2.86
N ALA A 255 0.47 6.08 1.78
CA ALA A 255 0.66 5.62 0.41
C ALA A 255 1.92 6.24 -0.21
N ALA A 256 2.23 5.85 -1.46
CA ALA A 256 3.38 6.36 -2.21
C ALA A 256 3.37 7.88 -2.44
N THR A 257 2.19 8.53 -2.38
CA THR A 257 2.07 9.99 -2.51
C THR A 257 1.12 10.53 -1.47
N TYR A 258 1.32 11.79 -1.06
CA TYR A 258 0.50 12.50 -0.09
C TYR A 258 -0.95 12.63 -0.56
N LEU A 259 -1.18 12.87 -1.85
CA LEU A 259 -2.53 12.89 -2.43
C LEU A 259 -3.22 11.51 -2.36
N ALA A 260 -2.47 10.42 -2.57
CA ALA A 260 -3.02 9.08 -2.41
C ALA A 260 -3.34 8.77 -0.94
N THR A 261 -2.47 9.15 0.00
CA THR A 261 -2.71 9.06 1.45
C THR A 261 -3.99 9.80 1.83
N PHE A 262 -4.14 11.06 1.39
CA PHE A 262 -5.35 11.85 1.63
C PHE A 262 -6.61 11.14 1.13
N ARG A 263 -6.59 10.63 -0.12
CA ARG A 263 -7.74 9.95 -0.71
C ARG A 263 -8.12 8.67 0.01
N LEU A 264 -7.14 7.89 0.47
CA LEU A 264 -7.38 6.68 1.25
C LEU A 264 -8.06 7.02 2.58
N ILE A 265 -7.55 8.01 3.30
CA ILE A 265 -8.13 8.44 4.59
C ILE A 265 -9.51 9.06 4.37
N ALA A 266 -9.68 9.95 3.41
CA ALA A 266 -10.96 10.57 3.08
C ALA A 266 -12.03 9.52 2.69
N GLY A 267 -11.64 8.48 1.95
CA GLY A 267 -12.54 7.38 1.60
C GLY A 267 -12.92 6.51 2.81
N LYS A 268 -12.00 6.32 3.76
CA LYS A 268 -12.22 5.50 4.96
C LYS A 268 -13.01 6.24 6.04
N TYR A 269 -12.86 7.57 6.11
CA TYR A 269 -13.50 8.48 7.06
C TYR A 269 -14.32 9.55 6.32
N PRO A 270 -15.40 9.18 5.60
CA PRO A 270 -16.22 10.13 4.86
C PRO A 270 -16.94 11.15 5.75
N GLU A 271 -17.05 10.88 7.04
CA GLU A 271 -17.62 11.80 8.03
C GLU A 271 -16.71 12.98 8.39
N ILE A 272 -15.42 12.93 8.03
CA ILE A 272 -14.47 14.01 8.31
C ILE A 272 -14.46 14.96 7.12
N ASP A 273 -14.72 16.24 7.40
CA ASP A 273 -14.66 17.30 6.39
C ASP A 273 -13.29 17.32 5.69
N PRO A 274 -13.23 17.41 4.33
CA PRO A 274 -11.98 17.40 3.59
C PRO A 274 -10.98 18.50 3.98
N ASP A 275 -11.44 19.70 4.34
CA ASP A 275 -10.57 20.80 4.76
C ASP A 275 -10.01 20.54 6.16
N ARG A 276 -10.85 20.03 7.08
CA ARG A 276 -10.38 19.56 8.39
C ARG A 276 -9.32 18.46 8.24
N LEU A 277 -9.61 17.43 7.43
CA LEU A 277 -8.68 16.33 7.18
C LEU A 277 -7.34 16.83 6.65
N LEU A 278 -7.36 17.72 5.66
CA LEU A 278 -6.14 18.29 5.10
C LEU A 278 -5.37 19.08 6.17
N SER A 279 -6.06 19.85 7.01
CA SER A 279 -5.45 20.62 8.09
C SER A 279 -4.76 19.73 9.12
N ASP A 280 -5.44 18.67 9.58
CA ASP A 280 -4.91 17.68 10.52
C ASP A 280 -3.65 17.02 9.93
N LEU A 281 -3.71 16.59 8.67
CA LEU A 281 -2.60 15.96 7.96
C LEU A 281 -1.39 16.90 7.80
N ILE A 282 -1.61 18.18 7.50
CA ILE A 282 -0.53 19.18 7.45
C ILE A 282 0.13 19.34 8.83
N ALA A 283 -0.67 19.36 9.91
CA ALA A 283 -0.16 19.51 11.27
C ALA A 283 0.74 18.34 11.70
N THR A 284 0.48 17.13 11.19
CA THR A 284 1.32 15.94 11.47
C THR A 284 2.65 15.90 10.71
N THR A 285 2.88 16.80 9.74
CA THR A 285 4.06 16.78 8.86
C THR A 285 4.84 18.09 8.94
N GLN A 286 5.21 18.50 10.15
CA GLN A 286 5.95 19.74 10.39
C GLN A 286 7.28 19.77 9.61
N GLY A 287 7.52 20.85 8.86
CA GLY A 287 8.69 21.01 8.00
C GLY A 287 8.59 20.36 6.61
N GLU A 288 7.52 19.58 6.35
CA GLU A 288 7.25 18.94 5.06
C GLU A 288 5.86 19.29 4.50
N GLU A 289 5.25 20.37 4.98
CA GLU A 289 3.90 20.82 4.62
C GLU A 289 3.71 20.99 3.10
N GLY A 290 4.75 21.41 2.38
CA GLY A 290 4.75 21.56 0.92
C GLY A 290 4.41 20.27 0.17
N LYS A 291 4.57 19.09 0.79
CA LYS A 291 4.15 17.81 0.21
C LYS A 291 2.62 17.68 0.07
N TRP A 292 1.84 18.47 0.82
CA TRP A 292 0.38 18.53 0.71
C TRP A 292 -0.11 19.53 -0.37
N PHE A 293 0.79 20.23 -1.06
CA PHE A 293 0.45 21.18 -2.14
C PHE A 293 -0.51 20.59 -3.18
N ALA A 294 -0.19 19.40 -3.69
CA ALA A 294 -0.99 18.74 -4.72
C ALA A 294 -2.40 18.41 -4.22
N THR A 295 -2.55 18.11 -2.94
CA THR A 295 -3.83 17.87 -2.28
C THR A 295 -4.66 19.15 -2.18
N ALA A 296 -4.09 20.23 -1.64
CA ALA A 296 -4.77 21.54 -1.57
C ALA A 296 -5.23 22.03 -2.94
N LYS A 297 -4.37 21.89 -3.97
CA LYS A 297 -4.71 22.22 -5.36
C LYS A 297 -5.87 21.37 -5.89
N THR A 298 -5.88 20.06 -5.60
CA THR A 298 -6.94 19.14 -6.04
C THR A 298 -8.28 19.49 -5.41
N LEU A 299 -8.28 19.97 -4.16
CA LEU A 299 -9.46 20.50 -3.46
C LEU A 299 -9.83 21.94 -3.88
N LYS A 300 -9.12 22.52 -4.86
CA LYS A 300 -9.28 23.91 -5.32
C LYS A 300 -9.12 24.95 -4.21
N ARG A 301 -8.33 24.64 -3.18
CA ARG A 301 -7.93 25.59 -2.12
C ARG A 301 -6.66 26.29 -2.55
N PHE A 302 -6.76 27.17 -3.55
CA PHE A 302 -5.60 27.77 -4.20
C PHE A 302 -4.76 28.63 -3.25
N GLU A 303 -5.38 29.36 -2.34
CA GLU A 303 -4.72 30.18 -1.33
C GLU A 303 -3.87 29.31 -0.40
N LEU A 304 -4.45 28.23 0.13
CA LEU A 304 -3.72 27.26 0.95
C LEU A 304 -2.60 26.59 0.14
N ALA A 305 -2.86 26.21 -1.10
CA ALA A 305 -1.84 25.62 -1.97
C ALA A 305 -0.65 26.58 -2.16
N MET A 306 -0.89 27.87 -2.41
CA MET A 306 0.20 28.86 -2.49
C MET A 306 0.97 28.97 -1.18
N GLN A 307 0.30 29.00 -0.03
CA GLN A 307 0.96 29.03 1.28
C GLN A 307 1.85 27.80 1.48
N LEU A 308 1.34 26.60 1.19
CA LEU A 308 2.11 25.36 1.30
C LEU A 308 3.30 25.33 0.35
N ALA A 309 3.15 25.83 -0.89
CA ALA A 309 4.23 25.91 -1.86
C ALA A 309 5.39 26.77 -1.38
N TRP A 310 5.14 27.78 -0.54
CA TRP A 310 6.18 28.66 0.03
C TRP A 310 6.67 28.23 1.41
N LYS A 311 5.85 27.52 2.19
CA LYS A 311 6.15 27.17 3.59
C LYS A 311 7.30 26.17 3.73
N SER A 312 7.38 25.17 2.86
CA SER A 312 8.44 24.16 2.88
C SER A 312 8.65 23.57 1.49
N PRO A 313 9.79 22.87 1.25
CA PRO A 313 10.16 22.41 -0.08
C PRO A 313 9.07 21.60 -0.78
N CYS A 314 8.67 22.08 -1.97
CA CYS A 314 7.77 21.37 -2.87
C CYS A 314 8.51 21.08 -4.17
N ASP A 315 8.24 19.91 -4.78
CA ASP A 315 8.91 19.51 -6.01
C ASP A 315 8.67 20.55 -7.14
N PRO A 316 9.73 21.17 -7.70
CA PRO A 316 9.57 22.21 -8.71
C PRO A 316 8.81 21.74 -9.95
N LYS A 317 8.98 20.49 -10.41
CA LYS A 317 8.26 19.97 -11.58
C LYS A 317 6.75 19.91 -11.31
N THR A 318 6.35 19.57 -10.09
CA THR A 318 4.95 19.59 -9.64
C THR A 318 4.37 21.00 -9.64
N LEU A 319 5.13 21.99 -9.14
CA LEU A 319 4.72 23.40 -9.16
C LEU A 319 4.63 23.96 -10.58
N ILE A 320 5.60 23.69 -11.44
CA ILE A 320 5.63 24.12 -12.85
C ILE A 320 4.42 23.56 -13.60
N ARG A 321 4.13 22.26 -13.44
CA ARG A 321 2.94 21.63 -14.03
C ARG A 321 1.66 22.31 -13.53
N ALA A 322 1.59 22.60 -12.23
CA ALA A 322 0.44 23.30 -11.66
C ALA A 322 0.25 24.72 -12.21
N ALA A 323 1.33 25.49 -12.39
CA ALA A 323 1.27 26.81 -13.02
C ALA A 323 0.74 26.72 -14.45
N ARG A 324 1.35 25.86 -15.27
CA ARG A 324 0.97 25.65 -16.67
C ARG A 324 -0.50 25.29 -16.83
N ASP A 325 -0.99 24.34 -16.03
CA ASP A 325 -2.35 23.84 -16.13
C ASP A 325 -3.41 24.89 -15.69
N ASN A 326 -3.00 25.96 -15.00
CA ASN A 326 -3.89 26.98 -14.42
C ASN A 326 -3.67 28.40 -14.94
N ILE A 327 -2.69 28.66 -15.81
CA ILE A 327 -2.34 30.03 -16.24
C ILE A 327 -3.52 30.81 -16.81
N CYS A 328 -4.38 30.17 -17.62
CA CYS A 328 -5.57 30.81 -18.18
C CYS A 328 -6.76 30.91 -17.20
N LYS A 329 -6.80 30.04 -16.17
CA LYS A 329 -7.97 29.88 -15.27
C LYS A 329 -7.82 30.63 -13.95
N ALA A 330 -6.59 30.67 -13.45
CA ALA A 330 -6.21 31.27 -12.17
C ALA A 330 -4.79 31.85 -12.30
N PRO A 331 -4.60 32.95 -13.06
CA PRO A 331 -3.28 33.51 -13.33
C PRO A 331 -2.53 33.93 -12.06
N SER A 332 -3.23 34.43 -11.03
CA SER A 332 -2.61 34.75 -9.73
C SER A 332 -2.01 33.52 -9.05
N PHE A 333 -2.72 32.39 -9.05
CA PHE A 333 -2.20 31.12 -8.55
C PHE A 333 -1.01 30.64 -9.39
N ALA A 334 -1.11 30.71 -10.72
CA ALA A 334 -0.06 30.27 -11.63
C ALA A 334 1.24 31.07 -11.44
N ALA A 335 1.14 32.40 -11.29
CA ALA A 335 2.29 33.25 -11.02
C ALA A 335 2.99 32.86 -9.71
N GLU A 336 2.24 32.71 -8.62
CA GLU A 336 2.82 32.39 -7.30
C GLU A 336 3.51 31.02 -7.27
N VAL A 337 2.91 29.99 -7.86
CA VAL A 337 3.50 28.65 -7.85
C VAL A 337 4.67 28.51 -8.83
N ALA A 338 4.66 29.26 -9.94
CA ALA A 338 5.82 29.35 -10.83
C ALA A 338 7.01 30.05 -10.15
N LEU A 339 6.74 31.13 -9.40
CA LEU A 339 7.74 31.82 -8.59
C LEU A 339 8.26 30.93 -7.45
N ALA A 340 7.39 30.17 -6.78
CA ALA A 340 7.79 29.20 -5.77
C ALA A 340 8.68 28.10 -6.39
N ALA A 341 8.38 27.65 -7.62
CA ALA A 341 9.21 26.68 -8.31
C ALA A 341 10.64 27.22 -8.53
N LEU A 342 10.77 28.42 -9.08
CA LEU A 342 12.08 29.07 -9.25
C LEU A 342 12.82 29.25 -7.92
N HIS A 343 12.11 29.67 -6.88
CA HIS A 343 12.70 29.81 -5.55
C HIS A 343 13.31 28.50 -5.06
N TRP A 344 12.57 27.39 -5.12
CA TRP A 344 13.07 26.09 -4.68
C TRP A 344 14.21 25.57 -5.53
N VAL A 345 14.19 25.82 -6.84
CA VAL A 345 15.32 25.53 -7.72
C VAL A 345 16.57 26.31 -7.30
N CYS A 346 16.45 27.61 -7.01
CA CYS A 346 17.53 28.44 -6.51
C CYS A 346 18.06 27.99 -5.12
N GLN A 347 17.23 27.28 -4.35
CA GLN A 347 17.60 26.65 -3.07
C GLN A 347 18.16 25.21 -3.24
N GLY A 348 18.39 24.77 -4.48
CA GLY A 348 18.95 23.44 -4.76
C GLY A 348 17.98 22.28 -4.55
N ARG A 349 16.67 22.55 -4.57
CA ARG A 349 15.62 21.53 -4.45
C ARG A 349 15.13 21.10 -5.83
N GLY A 350 14.67 19.84 -5.90
CA GLY A 350 14.12 19.21 -7.11
C GLY A 350 14.99 18.07 -7.63
N TYR A 351 14.33 17.06 -8.20
CA TYR A 351 14.99 15.85 -8.69
C TYR A 351 15.05 15.84 -10.23
N GLU A 352 16.24 15.55 -10.77
CA GLU A 352 16.52 15.47 -12.21
C GLU A 352 16.01 16.70 -12.99
N LEU A 353 16.24 17.90 -12.46
CA LEU A 353 15.85 19.13 -13.12
C LEU A 353 16.69 19.36 -14.38
N THR A 354 16.04 19.84 -15.43
CA THR A 354 16.66 20.18 -16.71
C THR A 354 16.58 21.69 -16.98
N SER A 355 17.33 22.17 -17.98
CA SER A 355 17.24 23.55 -18.45
C SER A 355 15.80 23.95 -18.85
N LEU A 356 15.06 23.01 -19.45
CA LEU A 356 13.68 23.20 -19.87
C LEU A 356 12.75 23.47 -18.69
N ASP A 357 12.96 22.80 -17.55
CA ASP A 357 12.16 23.02 -16.34
C ASP A 357 12.33 24.45 -15.82
N VAL A 358 13.58 24.95 -15.77
CA VAL A 358 13.91 26.31 -15.32
C VAL A 358 13.30 27.37 -16.25
N GLN A 359 13.50 27.20 -17.56
CA GLN A 359 12.95 28.11 -18.56
C GLN A 359 11.41 28.12 -18.56
N MET A 360 10.78 26.96 -18.35
CA MET A 360 9.33 26.86 -18.27
C MET A 360 8.80 27.55 -17.01
N ALA A 361 9.44 27.39 -15.85
CA ALA A 361 9.06 28.09 -14.63
C ALA A 361 9.14 29.62 -14.80
N TYR A 362 10.24 30.11 -15.38
CA TYR A 362 10.46 31.52 -15.66
C TYR A 362 9.41 32.10 -16.61
N ARG A 363 9.18 31.43 -17.74
CA ARG A 363 8.18 31.85 -18.73
C ARG A 363 6.78 31.90 -18.13
N LEU A 364 6.36 30.87 -17.42
CA LEU A 364 5.03 30.81 -16.80
C LEU A 364 4.83 31.91 -15.76
N ALA A 365 5.86 32.24 -14.98
CA ALA A 365 5.79 33.34 -14.02
C ALA A 365 5.58 34.68 -14.75
N GLN A 366 6.33 34.94 -15.83
CA GLN A 366 6.19 36.16 -16.63
C GLN A 366 4.83 36.26 -17.30
N GLU A 367 4.41 35.23 -18.05
CA GLU A 367 3.12 35.20 -18.75
C GLU A 367 1.94 35.39 -17.78
N ALA A 368 2.01 34.77 -16.60
CA ALA A 368 0.99 34.94 -15.57
C ALA A 368 1.03 36.35 -14.94
N GLY A 369 2.22 36.94 -14.78
CA GLY A 369 2.40 38.32 -14.35
C GLY A 369 1.83 39.33 -15.34
N ASP A 370 2.07 39.13 -16.63
CA ASP A 370 1.54 39.97 -17.72
C ASP A 370 0.01 39.92 -17.75
N ALA A 371 -0.57 38.71 -17.64
CA ALA A 371 -2.01 38.51 -17.57
C ALA A 371 -2.68 39.21 -16.37
N LEU A 372 -1.92 39.48 -15.30
CA LEU A 372 -2.38 40.19 -14.10
C LEU A 372 -2.07 41.70 -14.13
N GLY A 373 -1.34 42.20 -15.13
CA GLY A 373 -0.78 43.56 -15.10
C GLY A 373 0.26 43.77 -13.99
N GLN A 374 0.94 42.71 -13.55
CA GLN A 374 1.92 42.70 -12.46
C GLN A 374 3.34 42.30 -12.92
N ALA A 375 3.66 42.53 -14.19
CA ALA A 375 4.93 42.15 -14.82
C ALA A 375 6.15 42.64 -14.00
N ASP A 376 6.17 43.92 -13.60
CA ASP A 376 7.27 44.51 -12.84
C ASP A 376 7.46 43.84 -11.47
N ARG A 377 6.35 43.51 -10.79
CA ARG A 377 6.38 42.83 -9.49
C ARG A 377 6.96 41.43 -9.62
N VAL A 378 6.55 40.68 -10.64
CA VAL A 378 7.09 39.34 -10.92
C VAL A 378 8.57 39.42 -11.27
N ALA A 379 8.96 40.34 -12.15
CA ALA A 379 10.34 40.55 -12.55
C ALA A 379 11.25 40.88 -11.35
N LEU A 380 10.80 41.77 -10.45
CA LEU A 380 11.54 42.13 -9.25
C LEU A 380 11.73 40.92 -8.30
N ARG A 381 10.72 40.08 -8.13
CA ARG A 381 10.81 38.86 -7.32
C ARG A 381 11.82 37.87 -7.92
N ILE A 382 11.77 37.66 -9.23
CA ILE A 382 12.74 36.79 -9.92
C ILE A 382 14.16 37.34 -9.77
N GLN A 383 14.37 38.63 -10.05
CA GLN A 383 15.68 39.27 -9.87
C GLN A 383 16.20 39.08 -8.44
N THR A 384 15.34 39.24 -7.44
CA THR A 384 15.69 39.04 -6.02
C THR A 384 16.14 37.60 -5.74
N MET A 385 15.42 36.59 -6.25
CA MET A 385 15.82 35.18 -6.13
C MET A 385 17.15 34.88 -6.81
N LEU A 386 17.46 35.63 -7.88
CA LEU A 386 18.67 35.48 -8.65
C LEU A 386 19.85 36.30 -8.10
N ARG A 387 19.71 37.10 -7.03
CA ARG A 387 20.84 37.87 -6.45
C ARG A 387 21.96 37.02 -5.82
N PRO A 388 21.67 35.95 -5.04
CA PRO A 388 22.71 35.18 -4.37
C PRO A 388 23.71 34.55 -5.35
N THR A 389 24.96 34.36 -4.93
CA THR A 389 26.05 33.80 -5.75
C THR A 389 26.24 32.29 -5.57
N THR A 390 25.23 31.59 -5.02
CA THR A 390 25.25 30.14 -4.82
C THR A 390 25.41 29.39 -6.15
N ARG A 391 25.85 28.13 -6.08
CA ARG A 391 26.02 27.28 -7.28
C ARG A 391 24.69 27.12 -8.03
N GLU A 392 23.63 26.94 -7.26
CA GLU A 392 22.26 26.70 -7.73
C GLU A 392 21.73 27.94 -8.47
N VAL A 393 21.92 29.13 -7.90
CA VAL A 393 21.52 30.39 -8.55
C VAL A 393 22.36 30.67 -9.80
N ARG A 394 23.68 30.39 -9.78
CA ARG A 394 24.52 30.50 -10.98
C ARG A 394 24.03 29.61 -12.10
N TRP A 395 23.70 28.36 -11.78
CA TRP A 395 23.11 27.43 -12.75
C TRP A 395 21.78 27.96 -13.31
N VAL A 396 20.88 28.47 -12.47
CA VAL A 396 19.62 29.07 -12.93
C VAL A 396 19.86 30.26 -13.87
N ARG A 397 20.76 31.17 -13.52
CA ARG A 397 21.11 32.32 -14.38
C ARG A 397 21.64 31.86 -15.75
N GLU A 398 22.53 30.87 -15.75
CA GLU A 398 23.08 30.28 -16.98
C GLU A 398 21.97 29.68 -17.85
N MET A 399 21.04 28.92 -17.26
CA MET A 399 19.91 28.32 -17.99
C MET A 399 18.93 29.36 -18.56
N LEU A 400 18.83 30.53 -17.93
CA LEU A 400 18.01 31.66 -18.38
C LEU A 400 18.76 32.63 -19.30
N GLY A 401 20.05 32.41 -19.56
CA GLY A 401 20.87 33.33 -20.37
C GLY A 401 21.08 34.70 -19.72
N ILE A 402 20.97 34.79 -18.39
CA ILE A 402 21.15 36.04 -17.64
C ILE A 402 22.64 36.17 -17.25
N PRO A 403 23.37 37.18 -17.74
CA PRO A 403 24.78 37.34 -17.44
C PRO A 403 25.01 37.58 -15.94
N ALA A 404 26.12 37.06 -15.42
CA ALA A 404 26.55 37.32 -14.06
C ALA A 404 27.17 38.72 -13.96
N SER A 405 26.37 39.79 -13.94
CA SER A 405 26.88 41.12 -13.58
C SER A 405 25.78 42.10 -13.20
N LEU A 406 25.72 42.44 -11.91
CA LEU A 406 25.88 43.80 -11.38
C LEU A 406 26.03 43.60 -9.86
N GLU A 407 27.28 43.30 -9.46
CA GLU A 407 27.77 43.79 -8.18
C GLU A 407 27.61 45.31 -8.26
N VAL A 408 26.51 45.81 -7.70
CA VAL A 408 26.35 47.25 -7.52
C VAL A 408 27.25 47.58 -6.33
N ASP A 409 28.33 48.29 -6.63
CA ASP A 409 29.07 49.12 -5.69
C ASP A 409 28.08 49.82 -4.74
N THR A 410 28.10 49.43 -3.47
CA THR A 410 27.58 50.28 -2.40
C THR A 410 28.63 51.34 -2.06
N PRO A 411 28.31 52.64 -2.08
CA PRO A 411 29.11 53.64 -1.39
C PRO A 411 29.06 53.47 0.14
#